data_AF-A0A377BUX3-F1
#
_entry.id   AF-A0A377BUX3-F1
#
_cell.length_a   1.000
_cell.length_b   1.000
_cell.length_c   1.000
_cell.angle_alpha   90.00
_cell.angle_beta   90.00
_cell.angle_gamma   90.00
#
_symmetry.space_group_name_H-M   'P 1'
#
loop_
_entity.id
_entity.type
_entity.pdbx_description
1 polymer ?
#
loop_
_entity_poly.entity_id
_entity_poly.type
_entity_poly.pdbx_seq_one_letter_code
_entity_poly.pdbx_strand_id
1 'polypeptide(L)'
;MRYEKDKGWQLKAEKTLISSYDAIRVYMWVGMMPDSDPQKARMLNRFKPMATFTEKNGYPPEKVDVATGKAQGKGPVGFSAAMLPFLQNRDAQAVQRQRVADNFPGSDAYYNYVLTLFGQGWDQHRFRFSTKGELLPDWGQECANSH
;
A
#
# COMPACT_ATOMS: atom_id res chain seq x y z
N MET A 1 10.46 8.43 -21.84
CA MET A 1 10.95 9.56 -22.64
C MET A 1 11.77 9.02 -23.78
N ARG A 2 11.62 9.55 -25.00
CA ARG A 2 12.45 9.20 -26.15
C ARG A 2 12.92 10.49 -26.81
N TYR A 3 14.18 10.52 -27.20
CA TYR A 3 14.75 11.61 -27.98
C TYR A 3 14.45 11.37 -29.46
N GLU A 4 13.82 12.33 -30.13
CA GLU A 4 13.62 12.35 -31.58
C GLU A 4 14.56 13.40 -32.19
N LYS A 5 15.36 12.99 -33.18
CA LYS A 5 16.48 13.77 -33.75
C LYS A 5 16.08 15.18 -34.22
N ASP A 6 14.84 15.35 -34.68
CA ASP A 6 14.35 16.63 -35.20
C ASP A 6 13.35 17.35 -34.26
N LYS A 7 12.98 16.72 -33.14
CA LYS A 7 11.96 17.24 -32.21
C LYS A 7 12.41 17.32 -30.75
N GLY A 8 13.64 16.92 -30.44
CA GLY A 8 14.17 16.92 -29.08
C GLY A 8 13.56 15.84 -28.18
N TRP A 9 13.61 16.05 -26.86
CA TRP A 9 13.01 15.14 -25.88
C TRP A 9 11.49 15.20 -25.94
N GLN A 10 10.87 14.10 -26.37
CA GLN A 10 9.42 14.00 -26.47
C GLN A 10 8.86 13.18 -25.31
N LEU A 11 7.94 13.78 -24.56
CA LEU A 11 7.07 13.12 -23.60
C LEU A 11 5.92 12.46 -24.38
N LYS A 12 6.23 11.40 -25.11
CA LYS A 12 5.17 10.57 -25.70
C LYS A 12 4.42 9.82 -24.59
N ALA A 13 3.13 10.13 -24.43
CA ALA A 13 2.19 9.34 -23.65
C ALA A 13 1.86 8.02 -24.38
N GLU A 14 2.86 7.16 -24.61
CA GLU A 14 2.66 5.87 -25.30
C GLU A 14 2.16 4.77 -24.36
N LYS A 15 2.12 5.00 -23.03
CA LYS A 15 1.44 4.13 -22.07
C LYS A 15 0.57 4.97 -21.16
N THR A 16 -0.72 4.65 -21.11
CA THR A 16 -1.56 5.03 -19.98
C THR A 16 -0.82 4.64 -18.70
N LEU A 17 -0.53 5.62 -17.85
CA LEU A 17 0.11 5.35 -16.57
C LEU A 17 -0.91 4.66 -15.67
N ILE A 18 -0.78 3.34 -15.54
CA ILE A 18 -1.68 2.52 -14.72
C ILE A 18 -1.00 2.22 -13.39
N SER A 19 -1.64 2.66 -12.31
CA SER A 19 -1.37 2.21 -10.95
C SER A 19 -2.10 0.89 -10.71
N SER A 20 -1.37 -0.18 -10.41
CA SER A 20 -1.92 -1.51 -10.15
C SER A 20 -1.00 -2.26 -9.18
N TYR A 21 -0.63 -3.51 -9.47
CA TYR A 21 0.19 -4.37 -8.61
C TYR A 21 1.46 -3.69 -8.11
N ASP A 22 2.27 -3.06 -8.96
CA ASP A 22 3.50 -2.44 -8.44
C ASP A 22 3.23 -1.26 -7.50
N ALA A 23 2.18 -0.49 -7.79
CA ALA A 23 1.88 0.78 -7.14
C ALA A 23 1.12 0.63 -5.80
N ILE A 24 0.44 -0.49 -5.54
CA ILE A 24 -0.28 -0.67 -4.27
C ILE A 24 0.65 -0.57 -3.06
N ARG A 25 1.91 -0.99 -3.22
CA ARG A 25 2.95 -0.91 -2.19
C ARG A 25 3.25 0.52 -1.73
N VAL A 26 3.03 1.52 -2.58
CA VAL A 26 3.22 2.93 -2.20
C VAL A 26 2.30 3.31 -1.05
N TYR A 27 1.00 2.98 -1.14
CA TYR A 27 0.04 3.24 -0.08
C TYR A 27 0.42 2.51 1.21
N MET A 28 0.82 1.24 1.06
CA MET A 28 1.29 0.41 2.18
C MET A 28 2.45 1.07 2.92
N TRP A 29 3.51 1.45 2.21
CA TRP A 29 4.68 2.07 2.82
C TRP A 29 4.36 3.44 3.46
N VAL A 30 3.54 4.26 2.80
CA VAL A 30 3.07 5.53 3.39
C VAL A 30 2.32 5.30 4.70
N GLY A 31 1.45 4.29 4.75
CA GLY A 31 0.72 3.94 5.96
C GLY A 31 1.64 3.46 7.10
N MET A 32 2.72 2.77 6.75
CA MET A 32 3.68 2.21 7.70
C MET A 32 4.72 3.21 8.23
N MET A 33 4.83 4.41 7.65
CA MET A 33 5.69 5.47 8.16
C MET A 33 5.36 5.80 9.62
N PRO A 34 6.33 6.22 10.45
CA PRO A 34 6.04 6.68 11.81
C PRO A 34 5.22 7.97 11.78
N ASP A 35 4.29 8.13 12.72
CA ASP A 35 3.41 9.32 12.79
C ASP A 35 4.15 10.62 13.10
N SER A 36 5.36 10.52 13.67
CA SER A 36 6.26 11.65 13.90
C SER A 36 6.97 12.13 12.63
N ASP A 37 6.88 11.41 11.51
CA ASP A 37 7.42 11.87 10.23
C ASP A 37 6.47 12.92 9.60
N PRO A 38 6.91 14.18 9.43
CA PRO A 38 6.06 15.22 8.85
C PRO A 38 5.63 14.95 7.40
N GLN A 39 6.36 14.11 6.65
CA GLN A 39 5.98 13.74 5.29
C GLN A 39 4.79 12.76 5.27
N LYS A 40 4.58 11.96 6.32
CA LYS A 40 3.48 10.99 6.37
C LYS A 40 2.13 11.69 6.21
N ALA A 41 1.86 12.72 7.00
CA ALA A 41 0.60 13.46 6.94
C ALA A 41 0.35 14.09 5.57
N ARG A 42 1.40 14.64 4.94
CA ARG A 42 1.35 15.20 3.59
C ARG A 42 1.00 14.13 2.54
N MET A 43 1.62 12.96 2.63
CA MET A 43 1.37 11.85 1.72
C MET A 43 -0.02 11.24 1.91
N LEU A 44 -0.46 11.03 3.15
CA LEU A 44 -1.83 10.58 3.45
C LEU A 44 -2.88 11.51 2.84
N ASN A 45 -2.68 12.83 2.97
CA ASN A 45 -3.59 13.80 2.36
C ASN A 45 -3.55 13.76 0.82
N ARG A 46 -2.35 13.66 0.23
CA ARG A 46 -2.20 13.57 -1.24
C ARG A 46 -2.85 12.32 -1.83
N PHE A 47 -2.80 11.20 -1.10
CA PHE A 47 -3.30 9.90 -1.54
C PHE A 47 -4.69 9.55 -1.01
N LYS A 48 -5.35 10.48 -0.30
CA LYS A 48 -6.70 10.34 0.25
C LYS A 48 -7.74 9.75 -0.72
N PRO A 49 -7.76 10.08 -2.03
CA PRO A 49 -8.73 9.48 -2.95
C PRO A 49 -8.74 7.94 -2.98
N MET A 50 -7.59 7.29 -2.76
CA MET A 50 -7.52 5.83 -2.68
C MET A 50 -8.20 5.28 -1.42
N ALA A 51 -8.01 5.94 -0.27
CA ALA A 51 -8.71 5.59 0.97
C ALA A 51 -10.22 5.79 0.79
N THR A 52 -10.65 6.95 0.29
CA THR A 52 -12.07 7.26 0.06
C THR A 52 -12.73 6.28 -0.91
N PHE A 53 -12.03 5.85 -1.98
CA PHE A 53 -12.55 4.81 -2.87
C PHE A 53 -12.73 3.48 -2.12
N THR A 54 -11.73 3.07 -1.35
CA THR A 54 -11.74 1.79 -0.62
C THR A 54 -12.83 1.77 0.44
N GLU A 55 -13.00 2.87 1.17
CA GLU A 55 -14.05 3.08 2.16
C GLU A 55 -15.44 2.96 1.53
N LYS A 56 -15.66 3.65 0.41
CA LYS A 56 -16.97 3.67 -0.27
C LYS A 56 -17.35 2.33 -0.88
N ASN A 57 -16.40 1.62 -1.48
CA ASN A 57 -16.68 0.39 -2.23
C ASN A 57 -16.49 -0.89 -1.38
N GLY A 58 -15.90 -0.78 -0.19
CA GLY A 58 -15.53 -1.92 0.65
C GLY A 58 -14.33 -2.72 0.12
N TYR A 59 -13.67 -2.27 -0.94
CA TYR A 59 -12.46 -2.89 -1.50
C TYR A 59 -11.60 -1.88 -2.26
N PRO A 60 -10.27 -2.07 -2.31
CA PRO A 60 -9.39 -1.30 -3.18
C PRO A 60 -9.56 -1.72 -4.65
N PRO A 61 -9.37 -0.80 -5.61
CA PRO A 61 -9.46 -1.11 -7.03
C PRO A 61 -8.24 -1.93 -7.50
N GLU A 62 -8.41 -2.69 -8.58
CA GLU A 62 -7.28 -3.44 -9.18
C GLU A 62 -6.36 -2.52 -9.98
N LYS A 63 -6.95 -1.55 -10.69
CA LYS A 63 -6.26 -0.63 -11.60
C LYS A 63 -6.79 0.78 -11.40
N VAL A 64 -5.89 1.76 -11.46
CA VAL A 64 -6.23 3.18 -11.47
C VAL A 64 -5.41 3.86 -12.56
N ASP A 65 -6.09 4.59 -13.44
CA ASP A 65 -5.43 5.51 -14.35
C ASP A 65 -4.86 6.69 -13.56
N VAL A 66 -3.54 6.89 -13.60
CA VAL A 66 -2.84 7.89 -12.79
C VAL A 66 -3.15 9.32 -13.25
N ALA A 67 -3.46 9.52 -14.54
CA ALA A 67 -3.73 10.84 -15.09
C ALA A 67 -5.17 11.30 -14.78
N THR A 68 -6.12 10.37 -14.83
CA THR A 68 -7.56 10.68 -14.68
C THR A 68 -8.12 10.30 -13.32
N GLY A 69 -7.43 9.44 -12.56
CA GLY A 69 -7.93 8.87 -11.30
C GLY A 69 -9.00 7.78 -11.50
N LYS A 70 -9.29 7.37 -12.74
CA LYS A 70 -10.34 6.39 -13.02
C LYS A 70 -9.94 5.01 -12.52
N ALA A 71 -10.65 4.53 -11.50
CA ALA A 71 -10.48 3.20 -10.92
C ALA A 71 -11.27 2.12 -11.67
N GLN A 72 -10.72 0.91 -11.76
CA GLN A 72 -11.29 -0.23 -12.45
C GLN A 72 -10.96 -1.54 -11.73
N GLY A 73 -11.92 -2.48 -11.77
CA GLY A 73 -11.78 -3.81 -11.18
C GLY A 73 -11.80 -3.82 -9.65
N LYS A 74 -11.89 -5.03 -9.10
CA LYS A 74 -11.79 -5.30 -7.66
C LYS A 74 -10.42 -5.88 -7.38
N GLY A 75 -9.59 -5.13 -6.65
CA GLY A 75 -8.22 -5.57 -6.33
C GLY A 75 -8.21 -6.87 -5.52
N PRO A 76 -7.19 -7.72 -5.65
CA PRO A 76 -7.12 -8.99 -4.95
C PRO A 76 -6.96 -8.81 -3.44
N VAL A 77 -7.06 -9.89 -2.67
CA VAL A 77 -6.99 -9.83 -1.19
C VAL A 77 -5.70 -9.19 -0.66
N GLY A 78 -4.57 -9.37 -1.37
CA GLY A 78 -3.31 -8.74 -0.99
C GLY A 78 -3.39 -7.21 -1.02
N PHE A 79 -4.21 -6.62 -1.89
CA PHE A 79 -4.41 -5.18 -1.90
C PHE A 79 -5.19 -4.71 -0.66
N SER A 80 -6.18 -5.49 -0.23
CA SER A 80 -6.92 -5.20 1.01
C SER A 80 -5.98 -5.20 2.21
N ALA A 81 -5.07 -6.18 2.31
CA ALA A 81 -4.07 -6.20 3.36
C ALA A 81 -3.08 -5.03 3.27
N ALA A 82 -2.55 -4.75 2.06
CA ALA A 82 -1.63 -3.64 1.82
C ALA A 82 -2.21 -2.27 2.17
N MET A 83 -3.54 -2.13 2.11
CA MET A 83 -4.24 -0.89 2.47
C MET A 83 -4.47 -0.71 3.98
N LEU A 84 -4.34 -1.75 4.80
CA LEU A 84 -4.60 -1.67 6.25
C LEU A 84 -3.79 -0.57 6.94
N PRO A 85 -2.47 -0.43 6.72
CA PRO A 85 -1.68 0.63 7.36
C PRO A 85 -2.05 2.03 6.87
N PHE A 86 -2.58 2.13 5.65
CA PHE A 86 -2.87 3.42 5.00
C PHE A 86 -4.24 3.98 5.42
N LEU A 87 -5.24 3.12 5.61
CA LEU A 87 -6.58 3.52 6.00
C LEU A 87 -6.57 4.14 7.40
N GLN A 88 -7.13 5.35 7.51
CA GLN A 88 -7.25 6.06 8.79
C GLN A 88 -8.62 5.81 9.47
N ASN A 89 -9.60 5.34 8.70
CA ASN A 89 -10.93 5.01 9.19
C ASN A 89 -10.97 3.57 9.73
N ARG A 90 -11.36 3.42 11.00
CA ARG A 90 -11.42 2.11 11.69
C ARG A 90 -12.44 1.16 11.09
N ASP A 91 -13.59 1.65 10.63
CA ASP A 91 -14.64 0.82 10.03
C ASP A 91 -14.15 0.25 8.69
N ALA A 92 -13.46 1.09 7.91
CA ALA A 92 -12.88 0.68 6.65
C ALA A 92 -11.75 -0.35 6.83
N GLN A 93 -10.91 -0.15 7.85
CA GLN A 93 -9.93 -1.16 8.26
C GLN A 93 -10.61 -2.47 8.64
N ALA A 94 -11.69 -2.44 9.43
CA ALA A 94 -12.42 -3.63 9.82
C ALA A 94 -12.99 -4.39 8.62
N VAL A 95 -13.56 -3.69 7.63
CA VAL A 95 -14.02 -4.29 6.36
C VAL A 95 -12.86 -4.95 5.62
N GLN A 96 -11.69 -4.31 5.54
CA GLN A 96 -10.53 -4.91 4.88
C GLN A 96 -9.96 -6.10 5.68
N ARG A 97 -9.92 -6.04 7.01
CA ARG A 97 -9.51 -7.17 7.87
C ARG A 97 -10.40 -8.37 7.64
N GLN A 98 -11.72 -8.16 7.63
CA GLN A 98 -12.69 -9.22 7.37
C GLN A 98 -12.47 -9.84 6.00
N ARG A 99 -12.30 -9.01 4.96
CA ARG A 99 -12.04 -9.50 3.61
C ARG A 99 -10.77 -10.36 3.52
N VAL A 100 -9.72 -10.00 4.26
CA VAL A 100 -8.48 -10.79 4.32
C VAL A 100 -8.67 -12.09 5.11
N ALA A 101 -9.44 -12.08 6.19
CA ALA A 101 -9.78 -13.29 6.94
C ALA A 101 -10.60 -14.28 6.08
N ASP A 102 -11.61 -13.78 5.37
CA ASP A 102 -12.50 -14.61 4.55
C ASP A 102 -11.83 -15.17 3.29
N ASN A 103 -10.80 -14.50 2.78
CA ASN A 103 -10.16 -14.82 1.49
C ASN A 103 -8.64 -14.93 1.63
N PHE A 104 -8.15 -15.46 2.74
CA PHE A 104 -6.72 -15.52 3.01
C PHE A 104 -5.98 -16.19 1.84
N PRO A 105 -4.86 -15.60 1.33
CA PRO A 105 -4.20 -16.10 0.14
C PRO A 105 -3.64 -17.51 0.35
N GLY A 106 -3.89 -18.40 -0.61
CA GLY A 106 -3.29 -19.72 -0.67
C GLY A 106 -1.78 -19.70 -0.89
N SER A 107 -1.12 -20.85 -0.73
CA SER A 107 0.34 -21.00 -0.87
C SER A 107 0.86 -20.74 -2.29
N ASP A 108 0.00 -20.83 -3.30
CA ASP A 108 0.30 -20.54 -4.70
C ASP A 108 0.22 -19.04 -5.05
N ALA A 109 -0.39 -18.23 -4.17
CA ALA A 109 -0.63 -16.80 -4.40
C ALA A 109 0.48 -15.91 -3.79
N TYR A 110 1.75 -16.19 -4.14
CA TYR A 110 2.95 -15.54 -3.57
C TYR A 110 2.81 -14.02 -3.36
N TYR A 111 2.41 -13.28 -4.40
CA TYR A 111 2.32 -11.83 -4.32
C TYR A 111 1.27 -11.34 -3.30
N ASN A 112 0.08 -11.96 -3.30
CA ASN A 112 -0.95 -11.63 -2.32
C ASN A 112 -0.54 -12.04 -0.91
N TYR A 113 0.16 -13.16 -0.78
CA TYR A 113 0.67 -13.66 0.48
C TYR A 113 1.68 -12.67 1.10
N VAL A 114 2.66 -12.22 0.33
CA VAL A 114 3.67 -11.24 0.80
C VAL A 114 3.02 -9.91 1.21
N LEU A 115 2.10 -9.38 0.40
CA LEU A 115 1.35 -8.17 0.79
C LEU A 115 0.54 -8.37 2.08
N THR A 116 0.00 -9.57 2.26
CA THR A 116 -0.76 -9.93 3.46
C THR A 116 0.14 -9.96 4.69
N LEU A 117 1.32 -10.57 4.60
CA LEU A 117 2.30 -10.58 5.69
C LEU A 117 2.70 -9.16 6.13
N PHE A 118 3.03 -8.28 5.18
CA PHE A 118 3.39 -6.90 5.51
C PHE A 118 2.20 -6.14 6.09
N GLY A 119 1.08 -6.10 5.37
CA GLY A 119 -0.08 -5.31 5.74
C GLY A 119 -0.70 -5.74 7.07
N GLN A 120 -1.00 -7.04 7.22
CA GLN A 120 -1.55 -7.56 8.47
C GLN A 120 -0.50 -7.60 9.59
N GLY A 121 0.76 -7.90 9.30
CA GLY A 121 1.80 -7.91 10.32
C GLY A 121 1.97 -6.55 10.97
N TRP A 122 1.91 -5.47 10.18
CA TRP A 122 1.90 -4.12 10.71
C TRP A 122 0.59 -3.81 11.44
N ASP A 123 -0.57 -4.12 10.86
CA ASP A 123 -1.88 -3.87 11.51
C ASP A 123 -2.01 -4.59 12.87
N GLN A 124 -1.41 -5.78 13.00
CA GLN A 124 -1.34 -6.58 14.23
C GLN A 124 -0.19 -6.21 15.17
N HIS A 125 0.50 -5.09 14.92
CA HIS A 125 1.60 -4.61 15.77
C HIS A 125 2.85 -5.51 15.83
N ARG A 126 3.04 -6.45 14.90
CA ARG A 126 4.20 -7.37 14.91
C ARG A 126 5.53 -6.68 14.57
N PHE A 127 5.48 -5.53 13.90
CA PHE A 127 6.64 -4.68 13.64
C PHE A 127 6.24 -3.23 13.39
N ARG A 128 7.16 -2.29 13.61
CA ARG A 128 7.04 -0.87 13.26
C ARG A 128 8.34 -0.38 12.62
N PHE A 129 8.34 0.85 12.11
CA PHE A 129 9.54 1.54 11.65
C PHE A 129 9.84 2.76 12.54
N SER A 130 11.11 2.95 12.88
CA SER A 130 11.56 4.17 13.56
C SER A 130 11.60 5.35 12.59
N THR A 131 11.75 6.58 13.11
CA THR A 131 11.93 7.79 12.29
C THR A 131 13.19 7.77 11.42
N LYS A 132 14.16 6.92 11.76
CA LYS A 132 15.38 6.68 10.98
C LYS A 132 15.23 5.53 9.98
N GLY A 133 14.05 4.89 9.92
CA GLY A 133 13.77 3.76 9.05
C GLY A 133 14.22 2.40 9.61
N GLU A 134 14.57 2.31 10.89
CA GLU A 134 14.96 1.04 11.52
C GLU A 134 13.73 0.15 11.73
N LEU A 135 13.87 -1.15 11.49
CA LEU A 135 12.83 -2.12 11.81
C LEU A 135 12.76 -2.35 13.33
N LEU A 136 11.58 -2.16 13.90
CA LEU A 136 11.28 -2.37 15.32
C LEU A 136 10.31 -3.55 15.45
N PRO A 137 10.81 -4.78 15.56
CA PRO A 137 9.98 -5.97 15.61
C PRO A 137 9.52 -6.31 17.04
N ASP A 138 8.40 -7.00 17.17
CA ASP A 138 7.73 -7.30 18.45
C ASP A 138 8.00 -8.75 18.94
N TRP A 139 9.22 -9.26 18.79
CA TRP A 139 9.59 -10.60 19.26
C TRP A 139 10.20 -10.61 20.68
N GLY A 140 10.05 -9.52 21.44
CA GLY A 140 10.61 -9.39 22.79
C GLY A 140 12.14 -9.17 22.79
N GLN A 141 12.71 -8.82 23.95
CA GLN A 141 14.14 -8.48 24.10
C GLN A 141 15.13 -9.67 24.02
N GLU A 142 14.79 -10.79 23.40
CA GLU A 142 15.65 -12.00 23.49
C GLU A 142 16.89 -12.01 22.57
N CYS A 143 17.11 -10.98 21.74
CA CYS A 143 18.24 -10.91 20.80
C CYS A 143 18.73 -9.46 20.61
N ALA A 144 18.69 -8.64 21.66
CA ALA A 144 19.32 -7.32 21.67
C ALA A 144 20.75 -7.31 22.25
N ASN A 145 21.34 -8.50 22.51
CA ASN A 145 22.71 -8.60 23.02
C ASN A 145 23.57 -9.48 22.10
N SER A 146 24.28 -8.83 21.18
CA SER A 146 25.61 -9.31 20.78
C SER A 146 26.62 -8.55 21.63
N HIS A 147 27.29 -9.27 22.55
CA HIS A 147 28.47 -8.77 23.28
C HIS A 147 29.60 -8.36 22.34
#